data_AF-A0A3C1DXK6-F1
#
_entry.id   AF-A0A3C1DXK6-F1
#
_cell.length_a   1.000
_cell.length_b   1.000
_cell.length_c   1.000
_cell.angle_alpha   90.00
_cell.angle_beta   90.00
_cell.angle_gamma   90.00
#
_symmetry.space_group_name_H-M   'P 1'
#
loop_
_entity.id
_entity.type
_entity.pdbx_description
1 polymer ?
#
loop_
_entity_poly.entity_id
_entity_poly.type
_entity_poly.pdbx_seq_one_letter_code
_entity_poly.pdbx_strand_id
1 'polypeptide(L)'
;MQQSPRLLAACVVHGLHPDAGSEGVTAIDKRPVDGPVRVRTLGLYGDVQVSRKHHGGADKALYAYAQEDADYWQKELGRELAAGWFGENLRVDGVDVSGARIGERWRIGDHVVVEVTMPRSPCATFARWVGGADERGWVKRFAAERRLGAYLRVVTPGAIEASDPIEVLPAPHGAPTITEVFAP
;
A
#
# COMPACT_ATOMS: atom_id res chain seq x y z
N MET A 1 0.92 -23.08 12.87
CA MET A 1 2.09 -22.21 13.11
C MET A 1 1.81 -20.90 12.40
N GLN A 2 1.73 -19.78 13.11
CA GLN A 2 1.61 -18.47 12.47
C GLN A 2 2.90 -18.25 11.67
N GLN A 3 2.83 -18.06 10.35
CA GLN A 3 4.02 -17.72 9.58
C GLN A 3 4.52 -16.35 10.04
N SER A 4 5.84 -16.17 10.07
CA SER A 4 6.44 -14.88 10.40
C SER A 4 6.04 -13.83 9.36
N PRO A 5 5.81 -12.57 9.77
CA PRO A 5 5.44 -11.52 8.84
C PRO A 5 6.53 -11.33 7.77
N ARG A 6 6.11 -11.09 6.53
CA ARG A 6 7.04 -10.97 5.40
C ARG A 6 6.49 -10.13 4.26
N LEU A 7 7.40 -9.64 3.41
CA LEU A 7 7.07 -9.03 2.14
C LEU A 7 6.73 -10.13 1.12
N LEU A 8 5.56 -10.08 0.49
CA LEU A 8 5.20 -10.99 -0.58
C LEU A 8 5.62 -10.45 -1.96
N ALA A 9 5.48 -9.14 -2.16
CA ALA A 9 5.87 -8.50 -3.41
C ALA A 9 6.21 -7.03 -3.20
N ALA A 10 7.25 -6.57 -3.89
CA ALA A 10 7.48 -5.17 -4.15
C ALA A 10 6.93 -4.82 -5.54
N CYS A 11 6.06 -3.82 -5.62
CA CYS A 11 5.33 -3.46 -6.83
C CYS A 11 5.67 -2.04 -7.26
N VAL A 12 5.92 -1.88 -8.56
CA VAL A 12 6.15 -0.57 -9.20
C VAL A 12 5.17 -0.38 -10.34
N VAL A 13 4.98 0.86 -10.79
CA VAL A 13 4.16 1.16 -11.96
C VAL A 13 4.55 0.29 -13.15
N HIS A 14 3.59 -0.48 -13.63
CA HIS A 14 3.74 -1.26 -14.86
C HIS A 14 3.34 -0.43 -16.09
N GLY A 15 2.28 0.36 -15.97
CA GLY A 15 1.78 1.17 -17.07
C GLY A 15 1.00 2.39 -16.59
N LEU A 16 1.07 3.45 -17.37
CA LEU A 16 0.17 4.60 -17.23
C LEU A 16 -1.07 4.36 -18.09
N HIS A 17 -2.24 4.47 -17.48
CA HIS A 17 -3.51 4.29 -18.17
C HIS A 17 -4.26 5.61 -18.28
N PRO A 18 -4.96 5.88 -19.40
CA PRO A 18 -5.85 7.03 -19.48
C PRO A 18 -6.88 7.01 -18.34
N ASP A 19 -7.09 8.16 -17.72
CA ASP A 19 -8.03 8.32 -16.61
C ASP A 19 -8.84 9.61 -16.78
N ALA A 20 -10.12 9.57 -16.45
CA ALA A 20 -10.99 10.75 -16.52
C ALA A 20 -10.74 11.77 -15.39
N GLY A 21 -9.73 11.55 -14.54
CA GLY A 21 -9.30 12.49 -13.51
C GLY A 21 -8.54 13.69 -14.06
N SER A 22 -8.25 14.67 -13.20
CA SER A 22 -7.60 15.93 -13.60
C SER A 22 -6.20 15.77 -14.20
N GLU A 23 -5.49 14.70 -13.86
CA GLU A 23 -4.15 14.40 -14.37
C GLU A 23 -4.21 13.72 -15.76
N GLY A 24 -5.39 13.29 -16.23
CA GLY A 24 -5.60 12.60 -17.51
C GLY A 24 -5.05 11.17 -17.60
N VAL A 25 -4.21 10.76 -16.66
CA VAL A 25 -3.63 9.41 -16.55
C VAL A 25 -3.57 8.94 -15.10
N THR A 26 -3.52 7.63 -14.91
CA THR A 26 -3.32 6.97 -13.62
C THR A 26 -2.13 6.00 -13.64
N ALA A 27 -1.44 5.90 -12.51
CA ALA A 27 -0.34 4.97 -12.24
C ALA A 27 -0.75 3.84 -11.28
N ILE A 28 -2.06 3.60 -11.13
CA ILE A 28 -2.58 2.60 -10.20
C ILE A 28 -2.26 1.15 -10.61
N ASP A 29 -1.98 0.89 -11.89
CA ASP A 29 -1.49 -0.41 -12.37
C ASP A 29 -0.04 -0.60 -11.97
N LYS A 30 0.14 -1.13 -10.74
CA LYS A 30 1.43 -1.61 -10.25
C LYS A 30 1.48 -3.12 -10.32
N ARG A 31 2.68 -3.67 -10.54
CA ARG A 31 2.92 -5.11 -10.60
C ARG A 31 4.22 -5.49 -9.89
N PRO A 32 4.34 -6.74 -9.43
CA PRO A 32 5.56 -7.23 -8.80
C PRO A 32 6.77 -7.06 -9.71
N VAL A 33 7.92 -6.73 -9.12
CA VAL A 33 9.22 -6.80 -9.78
C VAL A 33 9.97 -8.05 -9.33
N ASP A 34 10.75 -8.62 -10.25
CA ASP A 34 11.62 -9.76 -9.94
C ASP A 34 12.92 -9.28 -9.28
N GLY A 35 13.30 -9.94 -8.18
CA GLY A 35 14.53 -9.71 -7.45
C GLY A 35 14.57 -8.41 -6.63
N PRO A 36 15.77 -8.01 -6.15
CA PRO A 36 15.93 -6.85 -5.28
C PRO A 36 15.54 -5.52 -5.95
N VAL A 37 14.72 -4.74 -5.26
CA VAL A 37 14.38 -3.36 -5.64
C VAL A 37 14.93 -2.35 -4.64
N ARG A 38 15.51 -1.27 -5.14
CA ARG A 38 16.04 -0.20 -4.29
C ARG A 38 14.91 0.64 -3.71
N VAL A 39 14.91 0.81 -2.40
CA VAL A 39 14.04 1.72 -1.65
C VAL A 39 14.78 3.05 -1.45
N ARG A 40 14.20 4.16 -1.93
CA ARG A 40 14.72 5.52 -1.76
C ARG A 40 13.77 6.33 -0.89
N THR A 41 14.22 7.50 -0.42
CA THR A 41 13.43 8.40 0.43
C THR A 41 12.04 8.73 -0.12
N LEU A 42 11.87 8.75 -1.45
CA LEU A 42 10.61 9.09 -2.11
C LEU A 42 9.88 7.89 -2.71
N GLY A 43 10.32 6.66 -2.46
CA GLY A 43 9.67 5.43 -2.91
C GLY A 43 10.63 4.43 -3.57
N LEU A 44 10.06 3.40 -4.21
CA LEU A 44 10.83 2.38 -4.92
C LEU A 44 11.46 2.93 -6.20
N TYR A 45 12.67 2.45 -6.52
CA TYR A 45 13.28 2.71 -7.82
C TYR A 45 12.41 2.11 -8.94
N GLY A 46 12.12 2.90 -9.97
CA GLY A 46 11.24 2.51 -11.07
C GLY A 46 9.76 2.82 -10.83
N ASP A 47 9.37 3.24 -9.62
CA ASP A 47 7.99 3.66 -9.35
C ASP A 47 7.74 5.13 -9.75
N VAL A 48 6.52 5.43 -10.19
CA VAL A 48 6.10 6.76 -10.62
C VAL A 48 4.88 7.22 -9.83
N GLN A 49 4.99 8.42 -9.23
CA GLN A 49 3.87 9.11 -8.61
C GLN A 49 3.38 10.20 -9.58
N VAL A 50 2.21 9.99 -10.21
CA VAL A 50 1.66 10.93 -11.21
C VAL A 50 1.37 12.31 -10.59
N SER A 51 0.84 12.36 -9.36
CA SER A 51 0.61 13.61 -8.63
C SER A 51 1.33 13.61 -7.28
N ARG A 52 2.50 14.24 -7.20
CA ARG A 52 3.28 14.33 -5.95
C ARG A 52 2.57 15.12 -4.85
N LYS A 53 1.68 16.05 -5.21
CA LYS A 53 0.93 16.87 -4.26
C LYS A 53 -0.13 16.06 -3.49
N HIS A 54 -0.78 15.09 -4.14
CA HIS A 54 -1.91 14.36 -3.57
C HIS A 54 -1.57 12.91 -3.21
N HIS A 55 -0.73 12.26 -4.02
CA HIS A 55 -0.45 10.82 -3.98
C HIS A 55 1.04 10.49 -3.76
N GLY A 56 1.81 11.46 -3.28
CA GLY A 56 3.25 11.33 -3.14
C GLY A 56 3.85 12.19 -2.05
N GLY A 57 5.19 12.30 -2.08
CA GLY A 57 5.98 12.97 -1.05
C GLY A 57 6.57 12.01 -0.03
N ALA A 58 7.43 12.53 0.85
CA ALA A 58 8.20 11.71 1.79
C ALA A 58 7.29 10.90 2.73
N ASP A 59 6.16 11.48 3.16
CA ASP A 59 5.20 10.80 4.05
C ASP A 59 4.30 9.77 3.34
N LYS A 60 4.34 9.71 2.01
CA LYS A 60 3.60 8.77 1.17
C LYS A 60 4.54 8.05 0.20
N ALA A 61 5.79 7.83 0.63
CA ALA A 61 6.83 7.25 -0.20
C ALA A 61 6.45 5.85 -0.68
N LEU A 62 5.81 5.07 0.18
CA LEU A 62 5.34 3.72 -0.11
C LEU A 62 3.89 3.56 0.36
N TYR A 63 3.12 2.74 -0.34
CA TYR A 63 1.82 2.27 0.12
C TYR A 63 1.90 0.76 0.39
N ALA A 64 1.51 0.33 1.59
CA ALA A 64 1.46 -1.07 1.99
C ALA A 64 0.03 -1.58 2.07
N TYR A 65 -0.18 -2.84 1.69
CA TYR A 65 -1.46 -3.52 1.74
C TYR A 65 -1.30 -4.97 2.20
N ALA A 66 -2.13 -5.39 3.16
CA ALA A 66 -2.10 -6.73 3.73
C ALA A 66 -2.68 -7.76 2.73
N GLN A 67 -2.07 -8.94 2.66
CA GLN A 67 -2.58 -10.05 1.85
C GLN A 67 -3.97 -10.47 2.33
N GLU A 68 -4.16 -10.52 3.64
CA GLU A 68 -5.42 -10.86 4.31
C GLU A 68 -6.56 -9.91 3.90
N ASP A 69 -6.24 -8.63 3.69
CA ASP A 69 -7.20 -7.64 3.20
C ASP A 69 -7.51 -7.80 1.71
N ALA A 70 -6.55 -8.19 0.87
CA ALA A 70 -6.87 -8.53 -0.52
C ALA A 70 -7.66 -9.81 -0.63
N ASP A 71 -7.37 -10.83 0.18
CA ASP A 71 -8.12 -12.09 0.16
C ASP A 71 -9.59 -11.87 0.50
N TYR A 72 -9.88 -10.93 1.41
CA TYR A 72 -11.23 -10.45 1.66
C TYR A 72 -11.84 -9.84 0.39
N TRP A 73 -11.18 -8.84 -0.21
CA TRP A 73 -11.70 -8.17 -1.40
C TRP A 73 -11.83 -9.07 -2.63
N GLN A 74 -10.95 -10.05 -2.79
CA GLN A 74 -11.00 -11.03 -3.86
C GLN A 74 -12.26 -11.88 -3.78
N LYS A 75 -12.67 -12.27 -2.57
CA LYS A 75 -13.96 -12.95 -2.34
C LYS A 75 -15.14 -12.01 -2.63
N GLU A 76 -15.07 -10.79 -2.11
CA GLU A 76 -16.11 -9.76 -2.24
C GLU A 76 -16.35 -9.26 -3.67
N LEU A 77 -15.32 -9.32 -4.52
CA LEU A 77 -15.37 -8.93 -5.94
C LEU A 77 -15.46 -10.14 -6.89
N GLY A 78 -15.31 -11.36 -6.37
CA GLY A 78 -15.35 -12.58 -7.17
C GLY A 78 -14.29 -12.67 -8.27
N ARG A 79 -13.12 -12.05 -8.07
CA ARG A 79 -12.03 -12.02 -9.07
C ARG A 79 -10.66 -11.96 -8.41
N GLU A 80 -9.65 -12.44 -9.11
CA GLU A 80 -8.27 -12.39 -8.66
C GLU A 80 -7.78 -10.95 -8.50
N LEU A 81 -7.19 -10.65 -7.34
CA LEU A 81 -6.58 -9.34 -7.04
C LEU A 81 -5.09 -9.53 -6.76
N ALA A 82 -4.29 -9.58 -7.83
CA ALA A 82 -2.84 -9.76 -7.74
C ALA A 82 -2.16 -8.64 -6.93
N ALA A 83 -0.94 -8.89 -6.46
CA ALA A 83 -0.13 -7.86 -5.82
C ALA A 83 0.09 -6.66 -6.75
N GLY A 84 -0.03 -5.45 -6.20
CA GLY A 84 -0.02 -4.17 -6.90
C GLY A 84 -1.41 -3.69 -7.34
N TRP A 85 -2.45 -4.54 -7.28
CA TRP A 85 -3.79 -4.22 -7.79
C TRP A 85 -4.46 -3.03 -7.07
N PHE A 86 -4.15 -2.79 -5.80
CA PHE A 86 -4.68 -1.64 -5.04
C PHE A 86 -3.85 -0.37 -5.27
N GLY A 87 -2.82 -0.43 -6.12
CA GLY A 87 -1.79 0.60 -6.29
C GLY A 87 -0.73 0.58 -5.20
N GLU A 88 -0.65 -0.50 -4.41
CA GLU A 88 0.35 -0.67 -3.36
C GLU A 88 1.74 -0.91 -3.91
N ASN A 89 2.74 -0.43 -3.17
CA ASN A 89 4.14 -0.77 -3.42
C ASN A 89 4.55 -2.03 -2.66
N LEU A 90 4.00 -2.26 -1.47
CA LEU A 90 4.36 -3.39 -0.64
C LEU A 90 3.13 -4.25 -0.39
N ARG A 91 3.13 -5.46 -0.94
CA ARG A 91 2.19 -6.51 -0.53
C ARG A 91 2.82 -7.30 0.61
N VAL A 92 2.18 -7.35 1.77
CA VAL A 92 2.73 -8.00 2.98
C VAL A 92 1.80 -9.08 3.51
N ASP A 93 2.35 -10.07 4.19
CA ASP A 93 1.62 -11.16 4.87
C ASP A 93 1.96 -11.15 6.37
N GLY A 94 0.97 -11.40 7.23
CA GLY A 94 1.16 -11.48 8.68
C GLY A 94 1.32 -10.13 9.39
N VAL A 95 1.06 -9.00 8.70
CA VAL A 95 1.06 -7.65 9.29
C VAL A 95 -0.35 -7.08 9.22
N ASP A 96 -0.91 -6.69 10.37
CA ASP A 96 -2.17 -5.92 10.40
C ASP A 96 -1.92 -4.48 9.96
N VAL A 97 -1.87 -4.26 8.65
CA VAL A 97 -1.53 -2.94 8.07
C VAL A 97 -2.57 -1.88 8.41
N SER A 98 -3.86 -2.24 8.43
CA SER A 98 -4.93 -1.27 8.71
C SER A 98 -5.08 -1.02 10.23
N GLY A 99 -4.66 -1.97 11.07
CA GLY A 99 -4.51 -1.81 12.52
C GLY A 99 -3.17 -1.21 12.97
N ALA A 100 -2.21 -1.01 12.07
CA ALA A 100 -0.90 -0.45 12.38
C ALA A 100 -1.02 0.95 13.00
N ARG A 101 -0.11 1.30 13.91
CA ARG A 101 -0.13 2.59 14.60
C ARG A 101 0.70 3.64 13.87
N ILE A 102 0.26 4.90 13.91
CA ILE A 102 1.06 6.01 13.38
C ILE A 102 2.40 6.09 14.13
N GLY A 103 3.50 6.16 13.38
CA GLY A 103 4.86 6.16 13.93
C GLY A 103 5.41 4.76 14.25
N GLU A 104 4.61 3.70 14.10
CA GLU A 104 5.12 2.33 14.08
C GLU A 104 6.14 2.17 12.96
N ARG A 105 7.23 1.44 13.24
CA ARG A 105 8.29 1.22 12.27
C ARG A 105 8.39 -0.24 11.91
N TRP A 106 8.64 -0.53 10.65
CA TRP A 106 8.87 -1.88 10.18
C TRP A 106 10.29 -1.98 9.64
N ARG A 107 11.02 -2.99 10.10
CA ARG A 107 12.27 -3.38 9.49
C ARG A 107 11.98 -4.48 8.48
N ILE A 108 12.32 -4.24 7.22
CA ILE A 108 12.13 -5.15 6.10
C ILE A 108 13.50 -5.65 5.66
N GLY A 109 13.67 -6.97 5.61
CA GLY A 109 14.97 -7.59 5.38
C GLY A 109 15.97 -7.19 6.47
N ASP A 110 17.22 -7.02 6.09
CA ASP A 110 18.30 -6.76 7.06
C ASP A 110 18.31 -5.32 7.59
N HIS A 111 17.98 -4.33 6.74
CA HIS A 111 18.32 -2.93 7.03
C HIS A 111 17.26 -1.89 6.67
N VAL A 112 16.30 -2.18 5.79
CA VAL A 112 15.34 -1.15 5.37
C VAL A 112 14.36 -0.88 6.49
N VAL A 113 14.20 0.39 6.86
CA VAL A 113 13.24 0.80 7.89
C VAL A 113 12.25 1.78 7.28
N VAL A 114 10.97 1.46 7.44
CA VAL A 114 9.84 2.30 7.03
C VAL A 114 8.99 2.64 8.25
N GLU A 115 8.29 3.77 8.21
CA GLU A 115 7.45 4.25 9.32
C GLU A 115 6.03 4.54 8.81
N VAL A 116 5.02 4.06 9.53
CA VAL A 116 3.60 4.25 9.25
C VAL A 116 3.22 5.72 9.45
N THR A 117 2.59 6.34 8.45
CA THR A 117 2.28 7.77 8.47
C THR A 117 0.80 8.08 8.52
N MET A 118 0.00 7.48 7.64
CA MET A 118 -1.42 7.82 7.48
C MET A 118 -2.19 6.75 6.71
N PRO A 119 -3.53 6.66 6.90
CA PRO A 119 -4.38 5.81 6.09
C PRO A 119 -4.29 6.19 4.62
N ARG A 120 -4.52 5.20 3.75
CA ARG A 120 -4.86 5.50 2.38
C ARG A 120 -6.33 5.92 2.30
N SER A 121 -6.59 7.07 1.67
CA SER A 121 -7.95 7.49 1.30
C SER A 121 -8.36 6.91 -0.06
N PRO A 122 -9.50 6.20 -0.18
CA PRO A 122 -10.02 5.78 -1.48
C PRO A 122 -10.43 7.00 -2.32
N CYS A 123 -10.23 6.94 -3.63
CA CYS A 123 -10.47 8.06 -4.54
C CYS A 123 -11.25 7.63 -5.80
N ALA A 124 -11.71 8.61 -6.58
CA ALA A 124 -12.48 8.36 -7.80
C ALA A 124 -11.68 7.56 -8.85
N THR A 125 -10.36 7.77 -8.95
CA THR A 125 -9.49 6.95 -9.82
C THR A 125 -9.50 5.48 -9.42
N PHE A 126 -9.56 5.18 -8.11
CA PHE A 126 -9.67 3.79 -7.65
C PHE A 126 -11.04 3.19 -7.93
N ALA A 127 -12.11 3.99 -7.88
CA ALA A 127 -13.44 3.56 -8.30
C ALA A 127 -13.48 3.18 -9.79
N ARG A 128 -12.88 4.00 -10.65
CA ARG A 128 -12.78 3.67 -12.08
C ARG A 128 -11.88 2.46 -12.34
N TRP A 129 -10.81 2.31 -11.55
CA TRP A 129 -9.93 1.15 -11.63
C TRP A 129 -10.60 -0.16 -11.23
N VAL A 130 -11.44 -0.17 -10.18
CA VAL A 130 -12.23 -1.37 -9.85
C VAL A 130 -13.17 -1.72 -11.01
N GLY A 131 -13.71 -0.70 -11.68
CA GLY A 131 -14.47 -0.80 -12.92
C GLY A 131 -15.75 -1.62 -12.81
N GLY A 132 -16.40 -1.82 -13.96
CA GLY A 132 -17.57 -2.70 -14.08
C GLY A 132 -18.74 -2.29 -13.18
N ALA A 133 -19.44 -3.29 -12.64
CA ALA A 133 -20.59 -3.07 -11.76
C ALA A 133 -20.19 -2.51 -10.38
N ASP A 134 -18.94 -2.73 -9.96
CA ASP A 134 -18.44 -2.33 -8.64
C ASP A 134 -17.99 -0.87 -8.56
N GLU A 135 -17.69 -0.21 -9.69
CA GLU A 135 -17.24 1.18 -9.74
C GLU A 135 -18.16 2.10 -8.92
N ARG A 136 -19.47 1.96 -9.12
CA ARG A 136 -20.46 2.78 -8.41
C ARG A 136 -20.54 2.35 -6.94
N GLY A 137 -20.19 3.28 -6.06
CA GLY A 137 -20.25 3.05 -4.61
C GLY A 137 -18.98 2.42 -4.04
N TRP A 138 -17.98 2.09 -4.88
CA TRP A 138 -16.71 1.51 -4.45
C TRP A 138 -16.04 2.29 -3.31
N VAL A 139 -15.89 3.61 -3.47
CA VAL A 139 -15.24 4.48 -2.47
C VAL A 139 -15.92 4.33 -1.11
N LYS A 140 -17.26 4.34 -1.08
CA LYS A 140 -18.06 4.23 0.14
C LYS A 140 -17.93 2.83 0.77
N ARG A 141 -18.02 1.77 -0.05
CA ARG A 141 -17.89 0.38 0.41
C ARG A 141 -16.50 0.12 0.99
N PHE A 142 -15.45 0.55 0.29
CA PHE A 142 -14.07 0.40 0.73
C PHE A 142 -13.79 1.19 2.03
N ALA A 143 -14.28 2.43 2.12
CA ALA A 143 -14.16 3.24 3.33
C ALA A 143 -14.90 2.63 4.53
N ALA A 144 -16.08 2.05 4.32
CA ALA A 144 -16.87 1.42 5.37
C ALA A 144 -16.21 0.14 5.93
N GLU A 145 -15.58 -0.65 5.06
CA GLU A 145 -14.88 -1.87 5.45
C GLU A 145 -13.56 -1.60 6.22
N ARG A 146 -12.97 -0.42 6.04
CA ARG A 146 -11.76 0.04 6.78
C ARG A 146 -10.52 -0.86 6.59
N ARG A 147 -10.49 -1.64 5.50
CA ARG A 147 -9.31 -2.37 4.98
C ARG A 147 -8.49 -1.47 4.08
N LEU A 148 -7.94 -0.42 4.67
CA LEU A 148 -7.43 0.74 3.95
C LEU A 148 -6.00 0.55 3.46
N GLY A 149 -5.20 -0.26 4.14
CA GLY A 149 -3.76 -0.20 4.03
C GLY A 149 -3.17 1.08 4.65
N ALA A 150 -1.87 1.25 4.53
CA ALA A 150 -1.15 2.37 5.15
C ALA A 150 -0.10 2.97 4.22
N TYR A 151 0.00 4.31 4.21
CA TYR A 151 1.16 4.98 3.66
C TYR A 151 2.32 4.91 4.66
N LEU A 152 3.52 4.82 4.09
CA LEU A 152 4.76 4.72 4.83
C LEU A 152 5.76 5.75 4.29
N ARG A 153 6.57 6.30 5.20
CA ARG A 153 7.81 7.00 4.84
C ARG A 153 9.02 6.10 5.01
N VAL A 154 10.07 6.38 4.25
CA VAL A 154 11.34 5.65 4.33
C VAL A 154 12.25 6.34 5.33
N VAL A 155 12.58 5.63 6.41
CA VAL A 155 13.51 6.09 7.46
C VAL A 155 14.94 5.69 7.11
N THR A 156 15.15 4.43 6.75
CA THR A 156 16.46 3.90 6.31
C THR A 156 16.31 3.30 4.92
N PRO A 157 16.88 3.94 3.87
CA PRO A 157 16.90 3.41 2.51
C PRO A 157 17.72 2.12 2.39
N GLY A 158 17.52 1.37 1.31
CA GLY A 158 18.26 0.12 1.05
C GLY A 158 17.70 -0.65 -0.14
N ALA A 159 17.74 -1.98 -0.09
CA ALA A 159 17.09 -2.84 -1.05
C ALA A 159 16.18 -3.83 -0.31
N ILE A 160 15.06 -4.19 -0.93
CA ILE A 160 14.13 -5.20 -0.45
C ILE A 160 13.80 -6.16 -1.60
N GLU A 161 13.45 -7.40 -1.29
CA GLU A 161 12.95 -8.39 -2.23
C GLU A 161 11.81 -9.22 -1.65
N ALA A 162 11.04 -9.88 -2.51
CA ALA A 162 10.00 -10.79 -2.07
C ALA A 162 10.57 -11.87 -1.14
N SER A 163 9.81 -12.24 -0.12
CA SER A 163 10.17 -13.13 1.00
C SER A 163 11.03 -12.50 2.10
N ASP A 164 11.44 -11.23 1.98
CA ASP A 164 12.11 -10.53 3.07
C ASP A 164 11.24 -10.54 4.34
N PRO A 165 11.81 -10.91 5.51
CA PRO A 165 11.07 -10.87 6.77
C PRO A 165 10.72 -9.43 7.13
N ILE A 166 9.58 -9.27 7.81
CA ILE A 166 9.15 -8.00 8.39
C ILE A 166 9.15 -8.14 9.90
N GLU A 167 9.95 -7.30 10.56
CA GLU A 167 9.88 -7.10 12.00
C GLU A 167 9.13 -5.79 12.28
N VAL A 168 8.00 -5.91 12.98
CA VAL A 168 7.25 -4.75 13.47
C VAL A 168 7.90 -4.27 14.77
N LEU A 169 8.41 -3.05 14.75
CA LEU A 169 9.03 -2.39 15.89
C LEU A 169 7.98 -1.61 16.70
N PRO A 170 8.20 -1.41 18.02
CA PRO A 170 7.24 -0.71 18.86
C PRO A 170 6.92 0.71 18.37
N ALA A 171 5.63 1.04 18.32
CA ALA A 171 5.12 2.39 18.05
C ALA A 171 5.22 3.29 19.30
N PRO A 172 5.15 4.63 19.15
CA PRO A 172 5.00 5.54 20.28
C PRO A 172 3.79 5.18 21.16
N HIS A 173 3.94 5.31 22.47
CA HIS A 173 2.87 4.98 23.41
C HIS A 173 1.61 5.82 23.14
N GLY A 174 0.45 5.16 23.05
CA GLY A 174 -0.83 5.82 22.80
C GLY A 174 -1.04 6.32 21.37
N ALA A 175 -0.15 6.00 20.42
CA ALA A 175 -0.35 6.37 19.02
C ALA A 175 -1.61 5.72 18.45
N PRO A 176 -2.49 6.47 17.75
CA PRO A 176 -3.70 5.91 17.16
C PRO A 176 -3.34 5.00 15.98
N THR A 177 -4.22 4.04 15.72
CA THR A 177 -4.17 3.16 14.55
C THR A 177 -4.61 3.89 13.29
N ILE A 178 -4.24 3.33 12.14
CA ILE A 178 -4.64 3.79 10.81
C ILE A 178 -6.17 3.87 10.69
N THR A 179 -6.89 2.86 11.19
CA THR A 179 -8.35 2.94 11.24
C THR A 179 -8.82 4.07 12.15
N GLU A 180 -8.33 4.20 13.39
CA GLU A 180 -8.79 5.23 14.35
C GLU A 180 -8.69 6.67 13.80
N VAL A 181 -7.66 6.99 13.02
CA VAL A 181 -7.52 8.32 12.40
C VAL A 181 -8.28 8.50 11.09
N PHE A 182 -8.75 7.40 10.48
CA PHE A 182 -9.47 7.47 9.22
C PHE A 182 -10.92 7.96 9.43
N ALA A 183 -11.16 9.19 8.97
CA ALA A 183 -12.49 9.77 8.82
C ALA A 183 -12.99 9.53 7.37
N PRO A 184 -14.10 8.79 7.17
CA PRO A 184 -14.66 8.47 5.86
C PRO A 184 -15.36 9.66 5.18
#